data_AF-X1L138-F1
#
_entry.id   AF-X1L138-F1
#
_cell.length_a   1.000
_cell.length_b   1.000
_cell.length_c   1.000
_cell.angle_alpha   90.00
_cell.angle_beta   90.00
_cell.angle_gamma   90.00
#
_symmetry.space_group_name_H-M   'P 1'
#
loop_
_entity.id
_entity.type
_entity.pdbx_description
1 polymer ?
#
loop_
_entity_poly.entity_id
_entity_poly.type
_entity_poly.pdbx_seq_one_letter_code
_entity_poly.pdbx_strand_id
1 'polypeptide(L)'
;MMATHLENLEKILVFILRETSAKKMIDILYEKIKFTVEEHIILRDIENFIAYFKFLLSVTNIPQELKFELKLIQAFIDRTYVGFSDQIQKFRARKLYTYLKKQLHGGAKITNKDLELLEKTLEQARKPSLEKLMEHIRVAMILKWLQGPLKDQLSMGMKDYVIFLATAYGQYEQDRVFNIEWQPYNVSKKDMTLIIREYTIFEISIIEAMQAIRKARASNPNPNKYREQFRIVLVSLDNLVKMTKKGELNSVEAFKDKIIVSTALIYIQDEFVKKDTE
;
A
#
# COMPACT_ATOMS: atom_id res chain seq x y z
N MET A 1 24.27 14.04 -3.64
CA MET A 1 23.21 15.05 -3.64
C MET A 1 21.90 14.33 -3.36
N MET A 2 21.14 14.71 -2.32
CA MET A 2 19.79 14.16 -2.11
C MET A 2 18.88 14.62 -3.25
N ALA A 3 18.05 13.72 -3.79
CA ALA A 3 17.10 14.07 -4.85
C ALA A 3 16.07 15.09 -4.33
N THR A 4 15.76 16.10 -5.14
CA THR A 4 14.72 17.10 -4.82
C THR A 4 13.33 16.46 -4.76
N HIS A 5 12.37 17.11 -4.09
CA HIS A 5 10.98 16.61 -4.06
C HIS A 5 10.41 16.44 -5.48
N LEU A 6 10.66 17.41 -6.37
CA LEU A 6 10.24 17.34 -7.77
C LEU A 6 10.89 16.18 -8.54
N GLU A 7 12.15 15.84 -8.27
CA GLU A 7 12.79 14.63 -8.84
C GLU A 7 12.12 13.35 -8.36
N ASN A 8 11.75 13.26 -7.09
CA ASN A 8 11.07 12.08 -6.56
C ASN A 8 9.66 11.95 -7.15
N LEU A 9 8.90 13.05 -7.28
CA LEU A 9 7.60 13.05 -7.94
C LEU A 9 7.70 12.61 -9.41
N GLU A 10 8.72 13.08 -10.15
CA GLU A 10 8.96 12.61 -11.51
C GLU A 10 9.28 11.11 -11.54
N LYS A 11 10.18 10.63 -10.66
CA LYS A 11 10.52 9.20 -10.57
C LYS A 11 9.30 8.32 -10.31
N ILE A 12 8.39 8.76 -9.43
CA ILE A 12 7.14 8.06 -9.15
C ILE A 12 6.29 7.94 -10.42
N LEU A 13 6.09 9.04 -11.17
CA LEU A 13 5.28 8.99 -12.38
C LEU A 13 5.93 8.15 -13.49
N VAL A 14 7.26 8.19 -13.62
CA VAL A 14 8.02 7.31 -14.53
C VAL A 14 7.80 5.84 -14.17
N PHE A 15 7.88 5.50 -12.89
CA PHE A 15 7.63 4.15 -12.39
C PHE A 15 6.22 3.69 -12.75
N ILE A 16 5.21 4.53 -12.52
CA ILE A 16 3.82 4.17 -12.82
C ILE A 16 3.61 3.93 -14.31
N LEU A 17 4.15 4.80 -15.17
CA LEU A 17 4.04 4.65 -16.62
C LEU A 17 4.73 3.37 -17.12
N ARG A 18 5.88 3.01 -16.53
CA ARG A 18 6.65 1.82 -16.93
C ARG A 18 6.03 0.52 -16.43
N GLU A 19 5.52 0.52 -15.21
CA GLU A 19 5.08 -0.70 -14.49
C GLU A 19 3.57 -0.91 -14.51
N THR A 20 2.83 -0.09 -15.27
CA THR A 20 1.38 -0.24 -15.45
C THR A 20 1.08 -0.55 -16.91
N SER A 21 0.11 -1.41 -17.16
CA SER A 21 -0.43 -1.64 -18.50
C SER A 21 -1.92 -1.95 -18.39
N ALA A 22 -2.70 -1.60 -19.41
CA ALA A 22 -4.15 -1.85 -19.42
C ALA A 22 -4.51 -3.31 -19.06
N LYS A 23 -3.82 -4.27 -19.69
CA LYS A 23 -4.11 -5.71 -19.55
C LYS A 23 -3.86 -6.24 -18.14
N LYS A 24 -2.89 -5.66 -17.42
CA LYS A 24 -2.48 -6.11 -16.08
C LYS A 24 -3.00 -5.21 -14.97
N MET A 25 -3.71 -4.13 -15.28
CA MET A 25 -4.06 -3.09 -14.29
C MET A 25 -4.82 -3.66 -13.09
N ILE A 26 -5.76 -4.57 -13.33
CA ILE A 26 -6.57 -5.19 -12.26
C ILE A 26 -5.75 -6.24 -11.50
N ASP A 27 -4.92 -7.01 -12.20
CA ASP A 27 -4.02 -7.99 -11.59
C ASP A 27 -2.99 -7.31 -10.68
N ILE A 28 -2.38 -6.22 -11.15
CA ILE A 28 -1.46 -5.38 -10.37
C ILE A 28 -2.15 -4.93 -9.08
N LEU A 29 -3.39 -4.46 -9.18
CA LEU A 29 -4.13 -3.95 -8.04
C LEU A 29 -4.46 -5.07 -7.05
N TYR A 30 -4.94 -6.21 -7.54
CA TYR A 30 -5.23 -7.39 -6.72
C TYR A 30 -3.97 -7.92 -6.03
N GLU A 31 -2.92 -8.23 -6.80
CA GLU A 31 -1.67 -8.81 -6.29
C GLU A 31 -1.02 -7.88 -5.27
N LYS A 32 -0.96 -6.58 -5.56
CA LYS A 32 -0.31 -5.62 -4.68
C LYS A 32 -1.07 -5.39 -3.39
N ILE A 33 -2.39 -5.19 -3.46
CA ILE A 33 -3.22 -4.99 -2.27
C ILE A 33 -3.22 -6.26 -1.43
N LYS A 34 -3.38 -7.43 -2.06
CA LYS A 34 -3.32 -8.72 -1.38
C LYS A 34 -2.00 -8.90 -0.65
N PHE A 35 -0.88 -8.71 -1.35
CA PHE A 35 0.45 -8.83 -0.75
C PHE A 35 0.60 -7.89 0.45
N THR A 36 0.26 -6.62 0.29
CA THR A 36 0.41 -5.58 1.32
C THR A 36 -0.42 -5.89 2.56
N VAL A 37 -1.70 -6.24 2.38
CA VAL A 37 -2.59 -6.59 3.49
C VAL A 37 -2.13 -7.88 4.18
N GLU A 38 -1.75 -8.90 3.40
CA GLU A 38 -1.28 -10.16 3.95
C GLU A 38 0.04 -10.02 4.71
N GLU A 39 0.94 -9.16 4.22
CA GLU A 39 2.18 -8.77 4.87
C GLU A 39 1.89 -8.03 6.19
N HIS A 40 0.98 -7.05 6.18
CA HIS A 40 0.57 -6.35 7.39
C HIS A 40 0.03 -7.31 8.47
N ILE A 41 -0.85 -8.24 8.08
CA ILE A 41 -1.42 -9.22 9.01
C ILE A 41 -0.31 -10.08 9.64
N ILE A 42 0.64 -10.59 8.84
CA ILE A 42 1.73 -11.42 9.37
C ILE A 42 2.69 -10.63 10.25
N LEU A 43 3.02 -9.37 9.91
CA LEU A 43 3.89 -8.53 10.72
C LEU A 43 3.25 -8.24 12.09
N ARG A 44 1.94 -7.94 12.12
CA ARG A 44 1.22 -7.77 13.39
C ARG A 44 1.16 -9.08 14.19
N ASP A 45 0.99 -10.23 13.53
CA ASP A 45 1.01 -11.53 14.20
C ASP A 45 2.36 -11.80 14.87
N ILE A 46 3.47 -11.43 14.22
CA ILE A 46 4.82 -11.54 14.76
C ILE A 46 5.00 -10.60 15.95
N GLU A 47 4.57 -9.35 15.85
CA GLU A 47 4.63 -8.37 16.95
C GLU A 47 3.88 -8.86 18.18
N ASN A 48 2.64 -9.32 17.99
CA ASN A 48 1.83 -9.91 19.06
C ASN A 48 2.47 -11.19 19.61
N PHE A 49 3.09 -12.01 18.75
CA PHE A 49 3.78 -13.21 19.16
C PHE A 49 4.99 -12.89 20.05
N ILE A 50 5.80 -11.89 19.69
CA ILE A 50 6.93 -11.42 20.51
C ILE A 50 6.43 -10.94 21.86
N ALA A 51 5.40 -10.09 21.89
CA ALA A 51 4.82 -9.56 23.13
C ALA A 51 4.29 -10.68 24.03
N TYR A 52 3.52 -11.61 23.45
CA TYR A 52 2.99 -12.77 24.15
C TYR A 52 4.11 -13.67 24.70
N PHE A 53 5.15 -13.93 23.91
CA PHE A 53 6.24 -14.79 24.33
C PHE A 53 7.07 -14.16 25.45
N LYS A 54 7.38 -12.86 25.35
CA LYS A 54 8.04 -12.09 26.43
C LYS A 54 7.22 -12.14 27.72
N PHE A 55 5.89 -12.00 27.63
CA PHE A 55 5.00 -12.15 28.79
C PHE A 55 5.08 -13.57 29.37
N LEU A 56 4.96 -14.63 28.56
CA LEU A 56 5.05 -16.01 29.05
C LEU A 56 6.39 -16.29 29.76
N LEU A 57 7.50 -15.82 29.21
CA LEU A 57 8.82 -15.99 29.84
C LEU A 57 8.97 -15.25 31.17
N SER A 58 8.20 -14.18 31.38
CA SER A 58 8.19 -13.44 32.65
C SER A 58 7.43 -14.16 33.78
N VAL A 59 6.64 -15.20 33.46
CA VAL A 59 5.86 -15.96 34.44
C VAL A 59 6.69 -17.10 35.04
N THR A 60 6.78 -17.12 36.37
CA THR A 60 7.71 -17.95 37.17
C THR A 60 7.62 -19.47 36.97
N ASN A 61 6.50 -19.98 36.43
CA ASN A 61 6.21 -21.41 36.30
C ASN A 61 6.30 -21.94 34.85
N ILE A 62 6.76 -21.13 33.89
CA ILE A 62 6.91 -21.55 32.49
C ILE A 62 8.39 -21.83 32.19
N PRO A 63 8.71 -22.93 31.48
CA PRO A 63 10.08 -23.18 31.03
C PRO A 63 10.62 -21.99 30.24
N GLN A 64 11.83 -21.52 30.56
CA GLN A 64 12.48 -20.38 29.90
C GLN A 64 12.77 -20.62 28.41
N GLU A 65 12.61 -21.86 27.94
CA GLU A 65 12.75 -22.22 26.54
C GLU A 65 11.55 -23.06 26.11
N LEU A 66 10.72 -22.51 25.22
CA LEU A 66 9.59 -23.23 24.65
C LEU A 66 9.98 -23.86 23.32
N LYS A 67 9.57 -25.12 23.13
CA LYS A 67 9.79 -25.86 21.90
C LYS A 67 9.07 -25.18 20.73
N PHE A 68 9.77 -24.96 19.63
CA PHE A 68 9.17 -24.38 18.43
C PHE A 68 8.33 -25.43 17.69
N GLU A 69 7.01 -25.41 17.88
CA GLU A 69 6.09 -26.32 17.23
C GLU A 69 4.74 -25.65 16.92
N LEU A 70 4.02 -26.19 15.93
CA LEU A 70 2.73 -25.64 15.48
C LEU A 70 1.69 -25.51 16.61
N LYS A 71 1.71 -26.43 17.59
CA LYS A 71 0.79 -26.39 18.74
C LYS A 71 0.97 -25.14 19.59
N LEU A 72 2.21 -24.70 19.79
CA LEU A 72 2.52 -23.46 20.50
C LEU A 72 1.93 -22.25 19.77
N ILE A 73 2.14 -22.20 18.45
CA ILE A 73 1.64 -21.12 17.59
C ILE A 73 0.10 -21.13 17.56
N GLN A 74 -0.53 -22.31 17.49
CA GLN A 74 -1.98 -22.45 17.55
C GLN A 74 -2.52 -21.90 18.88
N ALA A 75 -1.94 -22.29 20.02
CA ALA A 75 -2.35 -21.81 21.33
C ALA A 75 -2.22 -20.29 21.47
N PHE A 76 -1.19 -19.69 20.87
CA PHE A 76 -1.05 -18.23 20.78
C PHE A 76 -2.18 -17.59 19.98
N ILE A 77 -2.48 -18.11 18.78
CA ILE A 77 -3.53 -17.58 17.90
C ILE A 77 -4.91 -17.69 18.56
N ASP A 78 -5.22 -18.83 19.17
CA ASP A 78 -6.50 -19.09 19.83
C ASP A 78 -6.74 -18.11 20.99
N ARG A 79 -5.68 -17.76 21.73
CA ARG A 79 -5.74 -16.79 22.85
C ARG A 79 -5.80 -15.34 22.38
N THR A 80 -5.16 -15.02 21.26
CA THR A 80 -5.03 -13.63 20.77
C THR A 80 -6.24 -13.20 19.95
N TYR A 81 -6.84 -14.11 19.18
CA TYR A 81 -7.92 -13.82 18.24
C TYR A 81 -9.21 -14.53 18.65
N VAL A 82 -9.66 -14.27 19.88
CA VAL A 82 -10.93 -14.78 20.41
C VAL A 82 -12.09 -14.26 19.56
N GLY A 83 -12.99 -15.16 19.16
CA GLY A 83 -14.16 -14.83 18.32
C GLY A 83 -13.96 -15.09 16.82
N PHE A 84 -12.74 -15.45 16.39
CA PHE A 84 -12.54 -15.99 15.03
C PHE A 84 -12.99 -17.46 14.98
N SER A 85 -13.42 -17.91 13.81
CA SER A 85 -13.76 -19.32 13.62
C SER A 85 -12.52 -20.21 13.70
N ASP A 86 -12.69 -21.45 14.16
CA ASP A 86 -11.62 -22.45 14.24
C ASP A 86 -10.83 -22.60 12.92
N GLN A 87 -11.53 -22.50 11.79
CA GLN A 87 -10.91 -22.61 10.47
C GLN A 87 -9.95 -21.45 10.20
N ILE A 88 -10.35 -20.22 10.52
CA ILE A 88 -9.52 -19.01 10.36
C ILE A 88 -8.33 -19.07 11.33
N GLN A 89 -8.57 -19.43 12.59
CA GLN A 89 -7.51 -19.57 13.59
C GLN A 89 -6.46 -20.62 13.16
N LYS A 90 -6.90 -21.81 12.70
CA LYS A 90 -6.00 -22.85 12.16
C LYS A 90 -5.22 -22.38 10.94
N PHE A 91 -5.87 -21.68 10.01
CA PHE A 91 -5.20 -21.12 8.84
C PHE A 91 -4.11 -20.12 9.23
N ARG A 92 -4.44 -19.18 10.11
CA ARG A 92 -3.52 -18.15 10.59
C ARG A 92 -2.34 -18.73 11.37
N ALA A 93 -2.59 -19.70 12.24
CA ALA A 93 -1.55 -20.42 12.97
C ALA A 93 -0.57 -21.14 12.03
N ARG A 94 -1.08 -21.81 10.99
CA ARG A 94 -0.23 -22.44 9.96
C ARG A 94 0.60 -21.42 9.19
N LYS A 95 0.01 -20.27 8.83
CA LYS A 95 0.70 -19.19 8.12
C LYS A 95 1.83 -18.60 8.97
N LEU A 96 1.55 -18.26 10.23
CA LEU A 96 2.55 -17.76 11.18
C LEU A 96 3.64 -18.78 11.44
N TYR A 97 3.29 -20.04 11.72
CA TYR A 97 4.28 -21.10 11.92
C TYR A 97 5.20 -21.28 10.71
N THR A 98 4.64 -21.29 9.50
CA THR A 98 5.44 -21.41 8.26
C THR A 98 6.39 -20.23 8.08
N TYR A 99 5.93 -19.02 8.40
CA TYR A 99 6.77 -17.83 8.37
C TYR A 99 7.91 -17.91 9.39
N LEU A 100 7.58 -18.14 10.67
CA LEU A 100 8.56 -18.23 11.76
C LEU A 100 9.58 -19.34 11.52
N LYS A 101 9.14 -20.49 10.99
CA LYS A 101 10.03 -21.61 10.66
C LYS A 101 11.10 -21.22 9.64
N LYS A 102 10.74 -20.38 8.67
CA LYS A 102 11.68 -19.88 7.65
C LYS A 102 12.66 -18.87 8.24
N GLN A 103 12.19 -17.97 9.10
CA GLN A 103 13.02 -16.91 9.69
C GLN A 103 13.96 -17.41 10.79
N LEU A 104 13.50 -18.34 11.62
CA LEU A 104 14.25 -18.84 12.78
C LEU A 104 15.11 -20.08 12.48
N HIS A 105 15.26 -20.44 11.20
CA HIS A 105 16.05 -21.59 10.71
C HIS A 105 15.76 -22.94 11.40
N GLY A 106 14.56 -23.12 11.96
CA GLY A 106 14.12 -24.40 12.51
C GLY A 106 14.82 -24.84 13.82
N GLY A 107 15.30 -23.90 14.63
CA GLY A 107 15.76 -24.21 16.00
C GLY A 107 14.71 -25.01 16.78
N ALA A 108 15.15 -25.97 17.60
CA ALA A 108 14.22 -26.81 18.38
C ALA A 108 13.44 -26.01 19.43
N LYS A 109 13.96 -24.86 19.84
CA LYS A 109 13.44 -23.98 20.89
C LYS A 109 13.53 -22.53 20.44
N ILE A 110 12.60 -21.71 20.93
CA ILE A 110 12.61 -20.26 20.73
C ILE A 110 13.43 -19.62 21.84
N THR A 111 14.44 -18.84 21.46
CA THR A 111 15.39 -18.16 22.36
C THR A 111 15.19 -16.64 22.31
N ASN A 112 15.79 -15.91 23.26
CA ASN A 112 15.79 -14.43 23.21
C ASN A 112 16.44 -13.88 21.93
N LYS A 113 17.47 -14.56 21.40
CA LYS A 113 18.11 -14.18 20.12
C LYS A 113 17.14 -14.29 18.93
N ASP A 114 16.26 -15.28 18.96
CA ASP A 114 15.21 -15.44 17.94
C ASP A 114 14.20 -14.29 18.02
N LEU A 115 13.82 -13.86 19.23
CA LEU A 115 12.95 -12.71 19.41
C LEU A 115 13.60 -11.42 18.91
N GLU A 116 14.87 -11.17 19.23
CA GLU A 116 15.64 -10.02 18.74
C GLU A 116 15.76 -10.02 17.21
N LEU A 117 15.91 -11.19 16.58
CA LEU A 117 15.91 -11.32 15.12
C LEU A 117 14.56 -10.94 14.52
N LEU A 118 13.46 -11.40 15.12
CA LEU A 118 12.11 -11.05 14.68
C LEU A 118 11.84 -9.55 14.84
N GLU A 119 12.27 -8.93 15.94
CA GLU A 119 12.16 -7.48 16.16
C GLU A 119 12.91 -6.70 15.08
N LYS A 120 14.16 -7.06 14.79
CA LYS A 120 14.92 -6.46 13.69
C LYS A 120 14.23 -6.66 12.34
N THR A 121 13.63 -7.81 12.11
CA THR A 121 12.87 -8.10 10.88
C THR A 121 11.65 -7.20 10.77
N LEU A 122 10.91 -6.98 11.86
CA LEU A 122 9.78 -6.05 11.90
C LEU A 122 10.20 -4.62 11.60
N GLU A 123 11.28 -4.14 12.23
CA GLU A 123 11.81 -2.79 12.01
C GLU A 123 12.20 -2.58 10.54
N GLN A 124 12.91 -3.55 9.95
CA GLN A 124 13.30 -3.49 8.54
C GLN A 124 12.09 -3.55 7.61
N ALA A 125 11.13 -4.44 7.88
CA ALA A 125 9.92 -4.60 7.09
C ALA A 125 9.00 -3.37 7.17
N ARG A 126 9.02 -2.61 8.28
CA ARG A 126 8.26 -1.36 8.44
C ARG A 126 8.98 -0.13 7.92
N LYS A 127 10.31 -0.19 7.75
CA LYS A 127 11.12 0.96 7.31
C LYS A 127 10.55 1.62 6.04
N PRO A 128 10.27 2.92 6.05
CA PRO A 128 9.83 3.66 4.87
C PRO A 128 10.90 3.63 3.77
N SER A 129 10.45 3.56 2.51
CA SER A 129 11.34 3.61 1.35
C SER A 129 10.64 4.24 0.16
N LEU A 130 11.41 4.85 -0.74
CA LEU A 130 10.86 5.41 -2.00
C LEU A 130 10.14 4.33 -2.81
N GLU A 131 10.60 3.09 -2.77
CA GLU A 131 9.96 1.96 -3.46
C GLU A 131 8.55 1.68 -2.93
N LYS A 132 8.39 1.62 -1.61
CA LYS A 132 7.06 1.45 -0.98
C LYS A 132 6.14 2.62 -1.29
N LEU A 133 6.68 3.84 -1.29
CA LEU A 133 5.93 5.04 -1.63
C LEU A 133 5.48 5.06 -3.11
N MET A 134 6.37 4.71 -4.04
CA MET A 134 6.04 4.57 -5.47
C MET A 134 4.92 3.56 -5.68
N GLU A 135 4.99 2.44 -4.98
CA GLU A 135 3.98 1.39 -5.01
C GLU A 135 2.63 1.82 -4.44
N HIS A 136 2.62 2.50 -3.29
CA HIS A 136 1.41 3.09 -2.70
C HIS A 136 0.76 4.05 -3.71
N ILE A 137 1.52 4.98 -4.28
CA ILE A 137 0.99 5.95 -5.23
C ILE A 137 0.45 5.24 -6.48
N ARG A 138 1.11 4.19 -6.98
CA ARG A 138 0.61 3.39 -8.11
C ARG A 138 -0.78 2.81 -7.82
N VAL A 139 -0.96 2.15 -6.67
CA VAL A 139 -2.25 1.59 -6.25
C VAL A 139 -3.31 2.69 -6.16
N ALA A 140 -2.98 3.81 -5.49
CA ALA A 140 -3.90 4.93 -5.34
C ALA A 140 -4.30 5.57 -6.68
N MET A 141 -3.38 5.68 -7.62
CA MET A 141 -3.64 6.25 -8.96
C MET A 141 -4.54 5.34 -9.80
N ILE A 142 -4.29 4.03 -9.79
CA ILE A 142 -5.16 3.08 -10.49
C ILE A 142 -6.56 3.10 -9.88
N LEU A 143 -6.69 3.09 -8.55
CA LEU A 143 -7.99 3.20 -7.87
C LEU A 143 -8.72 4.50 -8.23
N LYS A 144 -8.02 5.64 -8.22
CA LYS A 144 -8.60 6.95 -8.59
C LYS A 144 -9.08 6.99 -10.05
N TRP A 145 -8.40 6.30 -10.95
CA TRP A 145 -8.83 6.19 -12.35
C TRP A 145 -10.09 5.34 -12.48
N LEU A 146 -10.06 4.12 -11.93
CA LEU A 146 -11.18 3.16 -12.01
C LEU A 146 -12.44 3.66 -11.30
N GLN A 147 -12.29 4.34 -10.16
CA GLN A 147 -13.40 4.88 -9.38
C GLN A 147 -13.76 6.34 -9.71
N GLY A 148 -13.03 6.97 -10.62
CA GLY A 148 -13.31 8.32 -11.09
C GLY A 148 -13.85 8.27 -12.53
N PRO A 149 -13.05 8.66 -13.55
CA PRO A 149 -13.53 8.81 -14.93
C PRO A 149 -14.14 7.54 -15.55
N LEU A 150 -13.72 6.35 -15.10
CA LEU A 150 -14.24 5.08 -15.60
C LEU A 150 -15.46 4.54 -14.85
N LYS A 151 -15.76 5.06 -13.66
CA LYS A 151 -16.67 4.41 -12.70
C LYS A 151 -18.03 4.12 -13.30
N ASP A 152 -18.60 5.07 -14.04
CA ASP A 152 -19.96 4.93 -14.55
C ASP A 152 -20.06 3.98 -15.75
N GLN A 153 -18.95 3.74 -16.45
CA GLN A 153 -18.87 2.91 -17.65
C GLN A 153 -18.59 1.43 -17.35
N LEU A 154 -18.00 1.11 -16.20
CA LEU A 154 -17.69 -0.26 -15.77
C LEU A 154 -18.96 -1.07 -15.48
N SER A 155 -18.90 -2.39 -15.62
CA SER A 155 -19.95 -3.30 -15.17
C SER A 155 -20.10 -3.29 -13.64
N MET A 156 -21.27 -3.67 -13.12
CA MET A 156 -21.51 -3.69 -11.67
C MET A 156 -20.51 -4.60 -10.94
N GLY A 157 -20.30 -5.82 -11.44
CA GLY A 157 -19.34 -6.75 -10.83
C GLY A 157 -17.91 -6.19 -10.78
N MET A 158 -17.50 -5.43 -11.80
CA MET A 158 -16.18 -4.81 -11.82
C MET A 158 -16.08 -3.65 -10.82
N LYS A 159 -17.16 -2.85 -10.68
CA LYS A 159 -17.25 -1.80 -9.65
C LYS A 159 -17.16 -2.40 -8.26
N ASP A 160 -17.95 -3.44 -7.98
CA ASP A 160 -17.98 -4.11 -6.67
C ASP A 160 -16.60 -4.69 -6.33
N TYR A 161 -15.93 -5.30 -7.29
CA TYR A 161 -14.58 -5.83 -7.08
C TYR A 161 -13.54 -4.73 -6.79
N VAL A 162 -13.57 -3.62 -7.53
CA VAL A 162 -12.70 -2.46 -7.25
C VAL A 162 -13.00 -1.84 -5.88
N ILE A 163 -14.26 -1.78 -5.48
CA ILE A 163 -14.67 -1.32 -4.15
C ILE A 163 -14.17 -2.26 -3.07
N PHE A 164 -14.28 -3.58 -3.26
CA PHE A 164 -13.73 -4.58 -2.35
C PHE A 164 -12.23 -4.36 -2.14
N LEU A 165 -11.46 -4.24 -3.23
CA LEU A 165 -10.01 -4.01 -3.16
C LEU A 165 -9.67 -2.69 -2.47
N ALA A 166 -10.38 -1.60 -2.78
CA ALA A 166 -10.19 -0.31 -2.13
C ALA A 166 -10.54 -0.33 -0.64
N THR A 167 -11.58 -1.08 -0.27
CA THR A 167 -12.00 -1.24 1.13
C THR A 167 -10.94 -2.03 1.91
N ALA A 168 -10.45 -3.13 1.35
CA ALA A 168 -9.37 -3.93 1.93
C ALA A 168 -8.11 -3.07 2.16
N TYR A 169 -7.72 -2.29 1.15
CA TYR A 169 -6.57 -1.38 1.23
C TYR A 169 -6.79 -0.28 2.27
N GLY A 170 -7.96 0.37 2.28
CA GLY A 170 -8.29 1.43 3.24
C GLY A 170 -8.37 0.94 4.69
N GLN A 171 -8.81 -0.30 4.92
CA GLN A 171 -8.77 -0.92 6.25
C GLN A 171 -7.34 -1.22 6.71
N TYR A 172 -6.46 -1.61 5.78
CA TYR A 172 -5.04 -1.77 6.06
C TYR A 172 -4.39 -0.44 6.47
N GLU A 173 -4.63 0.64 5.72
CA GLU A 173 -4.11 1.98 6.04
C GLU A 173 -4.58 2.52 7.40
N GLN A 174 -5.63 1.94 7.97
CA GLN A 174 -6.16 2.28 9.29
C GLN A 174 -5.78 1.27 10.39
N ASP A 175 -4.93 0.29 10.10
CA ASP A 175 -4.55 -0.82 10.99
C ASP A 175 -5.75 -1.66 11.51
N ARG A 176 -6.85 -1.68 10.75
CA ARG A 176 -8.12 -2.33 11.15
C ARG A 176 -8.30 -3.74 10.60
N VAL A 177 -7.41 -4.19 9.72
CA VAL A 177 -7.58 -5.47 9.04
C VAL A 177 -7.04 -6.64 9.86
N PHE A 178 -7.91 -7.61 10.17
CA PHE A 178 -7.52 -8.82 10.91
C PHE A 178 -7.51 -10.10 10.09
N ASN A 179 -8.31 -10.15 9.02
CA ASN A 179 -8.34 -11.24 8.06
C ASN A 179 -9.10 -10.77 6.81
N ILE A 180 -8.76 -11.32 5.64
CA ILE A 180 -9.51 -11.10 4.38
C ILE A 180 -9.60 -12.42 3.62
N GLU A 181 -10.79 -12.73 3.11
CA GLU A 181 -10.97 -13.79 2.13
C GLU A 181 -10.78 -13.22 0.72
N TRP A 182 -9.68 -13.62 0.08
CA TRP A 182 -9.36 -13.15 -1.27
C TRP A 182 -10.09 -13.96 -2.31
N GLN A 183 -10.99 -13.32 -3.06
CA GLN A 183 -11.67 -13.93 -4.18
C GLN A 183 -11.01 -13.48 -5.50
N PRO A 184 -10.47 -14.40 -6.31
CA PRO A 184 -10.04 -14.08 -7.67
C PRO A 184 -11.23 -13.57 -8.48
N TYR A 185 -11.03 -12.51 -9.25
CA TYR A 185 -12.05 -11.96 -10.12
C TYR A 185 -11.60 -12.04 -11.57
N ASN A 186 -12.44 -12.64 -12.42
CA ASN A 186 -12.20 -12.70 -13.85
C ASN A 186 -12.82 -11.48 -14.53
N VAL A 187 -11.98 -10.57 -15.02
CA VAL A 187 -12.44 -9.34 -15.68
C VAL A 187 -13.18 -9.69 -16.96
N SER A 188 -14.41 -9.17 -17.09
CA SER A 188 -15.23 -9.42 -18.27
C SER A 188 -14.55 -8.86 -19.54
N LYS A 189 -14.78 -9.48 -20.71
CA LYS A 189 -14.25 -8.96 -21.99
C LYS A 189 -14.68 -7.51 -22.22
N LYS A 190 -15.91 -7.15 -21.86
CA LYS A 190 -16.45 -5.79 -21.99
C LYS A 190 -15.65 -4.79 -21.16
N ASP A 191 -15.42 -5.09 -19.89
CA ASP A 191 -14.65 -4.20 -18.99
C ASP A 191 -13.18 -4.13 -19.41
N MET A 192 -12.59 -5.25 -19.83
CA MET A 192 -11.21 -5.27 -20.32
C MET A 192 -11.05 -4.42 -21.58
N THR A 193 -11.98 -4.51 -22.54
CA THR A 193 -11.98 -3.66 -23.74
C THR A 193 -12.13 -2.18 -23.38
N LEU A 194 -13.02 -1.86 -22.43
CA LEU A 194 -13.17 -0.49 -21.94
C LEU A 194 -11.87 0.02 -21.30
N ILE A 195 -11.27 -0.74 -20.39
CA ILE A 195 -10.01 -0.37 -19.73
C ILE A 195 -8.92 -0.14 -20.79
N ILE A 196 -8.78 -1.04 -21.77
CA ILE A 196 -7.78 -0.89 -22.84
C ILE A 196 -8.02 0.39 -23.66
N ARG A 197 -9.27 0.67 -24.05
CA ARG A 197 -9.62 1.87 -24.83
C ARG A 197 -9.29 3.16 -24.08
N GLU A 198 -9.62 3.19 -22.80
CA GLU A 198 -9.49 4.39 -21.96
C GLU A 198 -8.08 4.52 -21.34
N TYR A 199 -7.26 3.47 -21.41
CA TYR A 199 -5.88 3.48 -20.88
C TYR A 199 -4.98 4.53 -21.54
N THR A 200 -5.16 4.79 -22.83
CA THR A 200 -4.40 5.85 -23.52
C THR A 200 -4.60 7.21 -22.86
N ILE A 201 -5.79 7.50 -22.35
CA ILE A 201 -6.07 8.74 -21.62
C ILE A 201 -5.33 8.78 -20.28
N PHE A 202 -5.30 7.65 -19.57
CA PHE A 202 -4.52 7.50 -18.34
C PHE A 202 -3.03 7.75 -18.58
N GLU A 203 -2.46 7.16 -19.63
CA GLU A 203 -1.05 7.35 -20.02
C GLU A 203 -0.74 8.81 -20.40
N ILE A 204 -1.57 9.41 -21.25
CA ILE A 204 -1.42 10.82 -21.65
C ILE A 204 -1.45 11.73 -20.43
N SER A 205 -2.39 11.51 -19.51
CA SER A 205 -2.50 12.31 -18.28
C SER A 205 -1.26 12.21 -17.39
N ILE A 206 -0.65 11.01 -17.29
CA ILE A 206 0.62 10.83 -16.56
C ILE A 206 1.75 11.56 -17.27
N ILE A 207 1.85 11.43 -18.61
CA ILE A 207 2.88 12.10 -19.40
C ILE A 207 2.78 13.62 -19.26
N GLU A 208 1.58 14.19 -19.31
CA GLU A 208 1.35 15.61 -19.12
C GLU A 208 1.72 16.07 -17.69
N ALA A 209 1.36 15.29 -16.67
CA ALA A 209 1.75 15.56 -15.29
C ALA A 209 3.28 15.53 -15.11
N MET A 210 3.96 14.57 -15.73
CA MET A 210 5.42 14.50 -15.76
C MET A 210 6.04 15.72 -16.45
N GLN A 211 5.50 16.15 -17.59
CA GLN A 211 5.97 17.33 -18.30
C GLN A 211 5.79 18.60 -17.45
N ALA A 212 4.68 18.72 -16.73
CA ALA A 212 4.45 19.84 -15.82
C ALA A 212 5.48 19.88 -14.67
N ILE A 213 5.79 18.71 -14.06
CA ILE A 213 6.82 18.58 -13.03
C ILE A 213 8.21 18.90 -13.58
N ARG A 214 8.55 18.41 -14.78
CA ARG A 214 9.83 18.72 -15.45
C ARG A 214 9.99 20.21 -15.72
N LYS A 215 8.93 20.88 -16.20
CA LYS A 215 8.92 22.34 -16.40
C LYS A 215 9.11 23.08 -15.07
N ALA A 216 8.42 22.65 -14.01
CA ALA A 216 8.61 23.21 -12.67
C ALA A 216 10.05 23.02 -12.18
N ARG A 217 10.66 21.85 -12.39
CA ARG A 217 12.08 21.61 -12.04
C ARG A 217 13.02 22.49 -12.85
N ALA A 218 12.78 22.67 -14.16
CA ALA A 218 13.60 23.48 -15.03
C ALA A 218 13.61 24.97 -14.65
N SER A 219 12.62 25.45 -13.89
CA SER A 219 12.66 26.79 -13.29
C SER A 219 13.64 26.92 -12.10
N ASN A 220 14.41 25.87 -11.79
CA ASN A 220 15.40 25.82 -10.70
C ASN A 220 14.84 26.35 -9.37
N PRO A 221 13.72 25.79 -8.86
CA PRO A 221 13.16 26.21 -7.59
C PRO A 221 14.15 25.93 -6.45
N ASN A 222 14.18 26.80 -5.45
CA ASN A 222 15.07 26.61 -4.31
C ASN A 222 14.74 25.27 -3.61
N PRO A 223 15.71 24.34 -3.47
CA PRO A 223 15.47 23.03 -2.85
C PRO A 223 15.06 23.13 -1.38
N ASN A 224 15.43 24.22 -0.70
CA ASN A 224 15.12 24.44 0.72
C ASN A 224 13.79 25.18 0.94
N LYS A 225 13.06 25.55 -0.12
CA LYS A 225 11.77 26.24 -0.01
C LYS A 225 10.64 25.37 -0.54
N TYR A 226 9.92 24.71 0.37
CA TYR A 226 8.76 23.87 0.05
C TYR A 226 7.74 24.56 -0.86
N ARG A 227 7.42 25.83 -0.59
CA ARG A 227 6.47 26.60 -1.41
C ARG A 227 6.91 26.72 -2.86
N GLU A 228 8.20 26.83 -3.13
CA GLU A 228 8.74 26.88 -4.49
C GLU A 228 8.73 25.47 -5.13
N GLN A 229 9.08 24.42 -4.38
CA GLN A 229 9.04 23.02 -4.84
C GLN A 229 7.61 22.54 -5.16
N PHE A 230 6.61 22.96 -4.38
CA PHE A 230 5.23 22.51 -4.50
C PHE A 230 4.29 23.51 -5.19
N ARG A 231 4.82 24.58 -5.80
CA ARG A 231 4.01 25.58 -6.53
C ARG A 231 3.11 24.93 -7.60
N ILE A 232 3.60 23.93 -8.31
CA ILE A 232 2.83 23.21 -9.33
C ILE A 232 1.62 22.47 -8.73
N VAL A 233 1.73 21.99 -7.50
CA VAL A 233 0.65 21.32 -6.77
C VAL A 233 -0.43 22.34 -6.38
N LEU A 234 -0.03 23.52 -5.90
CA LEU A 234 -0.98 24.60 -5.58
C LEU A 234 -1.75 25.07 -6.82
N VAL A 235 -1.07 25.23 -7.97
CA VAL A 235 -1.73 25.57 -9.24
C VAL A 235 -2.72 24.48 -9.66
N SER A 236 -2.34 23.21 -9.49
CA SER A 236 -3.23 22.08 -9.82
C SER A 236 -4.45 22.03 -8.90
N LEU A 237 -4.27 22.33 -7.59
CA LEU A 237 -5.38 22.46 -6.64
C LEU A 237 -6.35 23.57 -7.05
N ASP A 238 -5.85 24.75 -7.42
CA ASP A 238 -6.69 25.86 -7.88
C ASP A 238 -7.51 25.49 -9.13
N ASN A 239 -6.93 24.72 -10.05
CA ASN A 239 -7.63 24.23 -11.22
C ASN A 239 -8.75 23.25 -10.84
N LEU A 240 -8.48 22.28 -9.95
CA LEU A 240 -9.49 21.33 -9.47
C LEU A 240 -10.64 22.03 -8.75
N VAL A 241 -10.37 23.08 -7.98
CA VAL A 241 -11.41 23.91 -7.34
C VAL A 241 -12.29 24.58 -8.40
N LYS A 242 -11.70 25.11 -9.47
CA LYS A 242 -12.45 25.71 -10.60
C LYS A 242 -13.31 24.67 -11.32
N MET A 243 -12.78 23.47 -11.58
CA MET A 243 -13.53 22.38 -12.23
C MET A 243 -14.68 21.86 -11.37
N THR A 244 -14.48 21.82 -10.04
CA THR A 244 -15.56 21.46 -9.10
C THR A 244 -16.73 22.43 -9.20
N LYS A 245 -16.45 23.74 -9.26
CA LYS A 245 -17.49 24.77 -9.44
C LYS A 245 -18.26 24.64 -10.78
N LYS A 246 -17.69 23.95 -11.77
CA LYS A 246 -18.28 23.69 -13.08
C LYS A 246 -18.93 22.30 -13.20
N GLY A 247 -18.83 21.44 -12.19
CA GLY A 247 -19.30 20.04 -12.28
C GLY A 247 -18.40 19.12 -13.12
N GLU A 248 -17.19 19.56 -13.47
CA GLU A 248 -16.26 18.86 -14.38
C GLU A 248 -15.21 18.03 -13.63
N LEU A 249 -15.34 17.88 -12.30
CA LEU A 249 -14.30 17.23 -11.49
C LEU A 249 -14.01 15.80 -11.94
N ASN A 250 -14.98 15.06 -12.48
CA ASN A 250 -14.78 13.67 -12.94
C ASN A 250 -14.39 13.55 -14.42
N SER A 251 -14.11 14.67 -15.09
CA SER A 251 -13.70 14.66 -16.49
C SER A 251 -12.26 14.15 -16.66
N VAL A 252 -11.92 13.82 -17.90
CA VAL A 252 -10.57 13.44 -18.31
C VAL A 252 -9.59 14.60 -18.10
N GLU A 253 -10.01 15.82 -18.41
CA GLU A 253 -9.21 17.04 -18.30
C GLU A 253 -8.81 17.33 -16.84
N ALA A 254 -9.69 17.01 -15.89
CA ALA A 254 -9.40 17.12 -14.47
C ALA A 254 -8.41 16.06 -13.98
N PHE A 255 -8.23 14.95 -14.72
CA PHE A 255 -7.47 13.81 -14.23
C PHE A 255 -5.97 14.11 -14.09
N LYS A 256 -5.35 14.86 -15.00
CA LYS A 256 -3.95 15.30 -14.88
C LYS A 256 -3.70 16.05 -13.57
N ASP A 257 -4.54 17.03 -13.23
CA ASP A 257 -4.37 17.81 -12.01
C ASP A 257 -4.62 16.94 -10.76
N LYS A 258 -5.56 15.98 -10.83
CA LYS A 258 -5.73 14.96 -9.78
C LYS A 258 -4.49 14.10 -9.59
N ILE A 259 -3.78 13.73 -10.66
CA ILE A 259 -2.52 12.97 -10.59
C ILE A 259 -1.48 13.79 -9.83
N ILE A 260 -1.22 15.03 -10.24
CA ILE A 260 -0.22 15.90 -9.62
C ILE A 260 -0.52 16.06 -8.12
N VAL A 261 -1.76 16.43 -7.78
CA VAL A 261 -2.17 16.68 -6.40
C VAL A 261 -2.13 15.40 -5.56
N SER A 262 -2.70 14.30 -6.05
CA SER A 262 -2.78 13.06 -5.26
C SER A 262 -1.40 12.47 -5.02
N THR A 263 -0.54 12.42 -6.04
CA THR A 263 0.85 11.95 -5.92
C THR A 263 1.61 12.80 -4.90
N ALA A 264 1.47 14.12 -4.96
CA ALA A 264 2.15 15.02 -4.03
C ALA A 264 1.63 14.89 -2.58
N LEU A 265 0.32 14.75 -2.38
CA LEU A 265 -0.27 14.59 -1.05
C LEU A 265 0.20 13.29 -0.39
N ILE A 266 0.13 12.17 -1.11
CA ILE A 266 0.63 10.87 -0.60
C ILE A 266 2.14 10.98 -0.31
N TYR A 267 2.89 11.60 -1.22
CA TYR A 267 4.33 11.82 -1.04
C TYR A 267 4.65 12.62 0.23
N ILE A 268 4.02 13.76 0.46
CA ILE A 268 4.29 14.61 1.63
C ILE A 268 3.88 13.93 2.94
N GLN A 269 2.84 13.10 2.92
CA GLN A 269 2.36 12.40 4.11
C GLN A 269 3.30 11.26 4.55
N ASP A 270 4.01 10.65 3.60
CA ASP A 270 4.87 9.49 3.84
C ASP A 270 6.08 9.80 4.74
N GLU A 271 6.44 8.83 5.60
CA GLU A 271 7.56 8.93 6.54
C GLU A 271 8.94 8.88 5.86
N PHE A 272 9.02 8.39 4.62
CA PHE A 272 10.23 8.46 3.80
C PHE A 272 10.64 9.91 3.53
N VAL A 273 9.67 10.80 3.41
CA VAL A 273 9.93 12.21 3.08
C VAL A 273 10.33 12.93 4.36
N LYS A 274 11.57 13.43 4.37
CA LYS A 274 12.03 14.30 5.46
C LYS A 274 11.16 15.56 5.47
N LYS A 275 10.36 15.72 6.51
CA LYS A 275 9.52 16.89 6.75
C LYS A 275 10.38 17.97 7.41
N ASP A 276 10.12 19.22 7.07
CA ASP A 276 10.66 20.32 7.88
C ASP A 276 10.06 20.24 9.29
N THR A 277 10.80 20.70 10.29
CA THR A 277 10.32 20.74 11.68
C THR A 277 9.34 21.89 11.95
N GLU A 278 9.29 22.86 11.03
CA GLU A 278 8.40 24.04 11.03
C GLU A 278 7.23 23.88 10.05
#